data_AF-V5HI61-F1
#
_entry.id   AF-V5HI61-F1
#
_cell.length_a   1.000
_cell.length_b   1.000
_cell.length_c   1.000
_cell.angle_alpha   90.00
_cell.angle_beta   90.00
_cell.angle_gamma   90.00
#
_symmetry.space_group_name_H-M   'P 1'
#
loop_
_entity.id
_entity.type
_entity.pdbx_description
1 polymer ?
#
loop_
_entity_poly.entity_id
_entity_poly.type
_entity_poly.pdbx_seq_one_letter_code
_entity_poly.pdbx_strand_id
1 'polypeptide(L)'
;VSAANIELRHYVPSDMSRKPRGLADLDRWKASEFRLFLLYAGPVVLKSTIPDSLRDNFMTLHCAVSILCSPSSCAQYLDYAER
;
A
#
# COMPACT_ATOMS: atom_id res chain seq x y z
N VAL A 1 6.36 2.17 12.34
CA VAL A 1 5.72 1.60 11.12
C VAL A 1 5.11 0.23 11.39
N SER A 2 5.88 -0.76 11.88
CA SER A 2 5.38 -2.13 12.13
C SER A 2 4.18 -2.21 13.07
N ALA A 3 4.20 -1.50 14.21
CA ALA A 3 3.08 -1.51 15.15
C ALA A 3 1.78 -0.98 14.53
N ALA A 4 1.84 0.17 13.86
CA ALA A 4 0.69 0.75 13.16
C ALA A 4 0.12 -0.17 12.06
N ASN A 5 0.97 -0.89 11.33
CA ASN A 5 0.51 -1.86 10.34
C ASN A 5 -0.19 -3.06 10.99
N ILE A 6 0.29 -3.52 12.15
CA ILE A 6 -0.31 -4.63 12.90
C ILE A 6 -1.67 -4.21 13.49
N GLU A 7 -1.83 -2.97 13.97
CA GLU A 7 -3.11 -2.46 14.47
C GLU A 7 -4.22 -2.50 13.40
N LEU A 8 -3.86 -2.30 12.12
CA LEU A 8 -4.81 -2.39 11.01
C LEU A 8 -5.42 -3.78 10.84
N ARG A 9 -4.85 -4.82 11.46
CA ARG A 9 -5.34 -6.20 11.43
C ARG A 9 -6.80 -6.36 11.86
N HIS A 10 -7.28 -5.49 12.73
CA HIS A 10 -8.66 -5.48 13.21
C HIS A 10 -9.66 -4.93 12.18
N TYR A 11 -9.17 -4.14 11.23
CA TYR A 11 -9.97 -3.50 10.19
C TYR A 11 -9.88 -4.20 8.84
N VAL A 12 -9.04 -5.25 8.72
CA VAL A 12 -8.91 -6.04 7.50
C VAL A 12 -10.00 -7.12 7.47
N PRO A 13 -10.83 -7.14 6.41
CA PRO A 13 -11.86 -8.16 6.21
C PRO A 13 -11.35 -9.60 6.28
N SER A 14 -12.22 -10.55 6.66
CA SER A 14 -11.85 -11.96 6.81
C SER A 14 -11.70 -12.72 5.48
N ASP A 15 -12.23 -12.18 4.39
CA ASP A 15 -12.08 -12.70 3.03
C ASP A 15 -10.71 -12.37 2.40
N MET A 16 -9.96 -11.43 2.99
CA MET A 16 -8.57 -11.20 2.62
C MET A 16 -7.70 -12.39 3.04
N SER A 17 -7.01 -12.99 2.07
CA SER A 17 -6.20 -14.20 2.26
C SER A 17 -5.12 -14.12 3.35
N ARG A 18 -4.63 -12.92 3.67
CA ARG A 18 -3.61 -12.67 4.71
C ARG A 18 -3.86 -11.36 5.43
N LYS A 19 -3.58 -11.36 6.72
CA LYS A 19 -3.65 -10.18 7.58
C LYS A 19 -2.32 -9.42 7.61
N PRO A 20 -2.31 -8.10 7.83
CA PRO A 20 -1.09 -7.32 7.97
C PRO A 20 -0.14 -7.91 9.01
N ARG A 21 1.16 -7.94 8.68
CA ARG A 21 2.26 -8.33 9.57
C ARG A 21 3.17 -7.14 9.85
N GLY A 22 4.07 -7.29 10.82
CA GLY A 22 5.11 -6.30 11.04
C GLY A 22 6.07 -6.22 9.85
N LEU A 23 6.72 -5.07 9.66
CA LEU A 23 7.74 -4.89 8.62
C LEU A 23 9.06 -5.62 8.97
N ALA A 24 9.19 -6.17 10.19
CA ALA A 24 10.34 -7.01 10.53
C ALA A 24 10.36 -8.31 9.72
N ASP A 25 9.20 -8.78 9.26
CA ASP A 25 9.05 -9.99 8.44
C ASP A 25 8.88 -9.66 6.94
N LEU A 26 9.29 -8.46 6.50
CA LEU A 26 9.05 -7.98 5.13
C LEU A 26 9.62 -8.93 4.07
N ASP A 27 10.76 -9.57 4.36
CA ASP A 27 11.40 -10.61 3.57
C ASP A 27 10.52 -11.86 3.34
N ARG A 28 9.57 -12.09 4.26
CA ARG A 28 8.62 -13.21 4.23
C ARG A 28 7.23 -12.83 3.78
N TRP A 29 7.01 -11.58 3.38
CA TRP A 29 5.70 -11.16 2.87
C TRP A 29 5.41 -11.83 1.52
N LYS A 30 4.17 -12.26 1.35
CA LYS A 30 3.67 -12.74 0.06
C LYS A 30 3.16 -11.55 -0.75
N ALA A 31 3.00 -11.73 -2.05
CA ALA A 31 2.45 -10.71 -2.95
C ALA A 31 1.13 -10.10 -2.46
N SER A 32 0.25 -10.89 -1.82
CA SER A 32 -1.02 -10.41 -1.26
C SER A 32 -0.83 -9.35 -0.17
N GLU A 33 0.23 -9.46 0.64
CA GLU A 33 0.50 -8.52 1.73
C GLU A 33 1.18 -7.26 1.24
N PHE A 34 2.09 -7.40 0.27
CA PHE A 34 2.62 -6.24 -0.45
C PHE A 34 1.51 -5.46 -1.14
N ARG A 35 0.56 -6.14 -1.80
CA ARG A 35 -0.61 -5.50 -2.43
C ARG A 35 -1.49 -4.79 -1.40
N LEU A 36 -1.81 -5.45 -0.29
CA LEU A 36 -2.62 -4.86 0.79
C LEU A 36 -1.94 -3.61 1.38
N PHE A 37 -0.63 -3.70 1.60
CA PHE A 37 0.14 -2.57 2.11
C PHE A 37 0.20 -1.43 1.09
N LEU A 38 0.54 -1.72 -0.16
CA LEU A 38 0.66 -0.70 -1.19
C LEU A 38 -0.66 0.02 -1.46
N LEU A 39 -1.76 -0.71 -1.61
CA LEU A 39 -3.05 -0.13 -2.03
C LEU A 39 -3.91 0.41 -0.88
N TYR A 40 -3.67 0.00 0.37
CA TYR A 40 -4.58 0.36 1.47
C TYR A 40 -3.85 0.84 2.74
N ALA A 41 -2.99 0.00 3.33
CA ALA A 41 -2.43 0.30 4.65
C ALA A 41 -1.32 1.35 4.61
N GLY A 42 -0.45 1.28 3.61
CA GLY A 42 0.77 2.07 3.47
C GLY A 42 0.54 3.58 3.50
N PRO A 43 -0.40 4.16 2.72
CA PRO A 43 -0.66 5.60 2.76
C PRO A 43 -0.99 6.13 4.16
N VAL A 44 -1.72 5.34 4.95
CA VAL A 44 -2.10 5.70 6.33
C VAL A 44 -0.95 5.48 7.30
N VAL A 45 -0.30 4.31 7.23
CA VAL A 45 0.78 3.91 8.14
C VAL A 45 2.03 4.77 7.95
N LEU A 46 2.31 5.25 6.74
CA LEU A 46 3.52 6.00 6.43
C LEU A 46 3.36 7.52 6.61
N LYS A 47 2.13 8.03 6.66
CA LYS A 47 1.84 9.49 6.69
C LYS A 47 2.61 10.27 7.76
N SER A 48 2.78 9.71 8.96
CA SER A 48 3.43 10.36 10.10
C SER A 48 4.70 9.65 10.57
N THR A 49 5.17 8.64 9.83
CA THR A 49 6.20 7.71 10.32
C THR A 49 7.49 7.73 9.51
N ILE A 50 7.48 8.35 8.33
CA ILE A 50 8.66 8.52 7.46
C ILE A 50 8.78 9.98 7.00
N PRO A 51 9.99 10.43 6.61
CA PRO A 51 10.19 11.75 6.02
C PRO A 51 9.28 12.00 4.81
N ASP A 52 8.88 13.26 4.63
CA ASP A 52 7.96 13.66 3.56
C ASP A 52 8.44 13.24 2.18
N SER A 53 9.74 13.35 1.89
CA SER A 53 10.31 12.94 0.59
C SER A 53 10.11 11.45 0.28
N LEU A 54 10.24 10.58 1.28
CA LEU A 54 10.00 9.14 1.12
C LEU A 54 8.51 8.83 1.03
N ARG A 55 7.68 9.58 1.77
CA ARG A 55 6.22 9.47 1.68
C ARG A 55 5.74 9.85 0.28
N ASP A 56 6.26 10.93 -0.29
CA ASP A 56 5.84 11.41 -1.60
C ASP A 56 6.21 10.39 -2.70
N ASN A 57 7.41 9.78 -2.63
CA ASN A 57 7.78 8.66 -3.49
C ASN A 57 6.83 7.46 -3.35
N PHE A 58 6.48 7.10 -2.12
CA PHE A 58 5.53 6.02 -1.86
C PHE A 58 4.13 6.36 -2.38
N MET A 59 3.67 7.60 -2.22
CA MET A 59 2.37 8.05 -2.70
C MET A 59 2.30 8.04 -4.22
N THR A 60 3.37 8.43 -4.92
CA THR A 60 3.46 8.29 -6.38
C THR A 60 3.29 6.84 -6.81
N LEU A 61 4.00 5.91 -6.16
CA LEU A 61 3.87 4.47 -6.43
C LEU A 61 2.46 3.95 -6.13
N HIS A 62 1.89 4.33 -4.98
CA HIS A 62 0.52 3.98 -4.59
C HIS A 62 -0.49 4.46 -5.63
N CYS A 63 -0.38 5.72 -6.08
CA CYS A 63 -1.27 6.29 -7.08
C CYS A 63 -1.13 5.60 -8.43
N ALA A 64 0.09 5.43 -8.95
CA ALA A 64 0.34 4.77 -10.23
C ALA A 64 -0.24 3.35 -10.26
N VAL A 65 0.04 2.53 -9.23
CA VAL A 65 -0.48 1.16 -9.18
C VAL A 65 -2.00 1.13 -8.96
N SER A 66 -2.56 2.07 -8.20
CA SER A 66 -4.02 2.18 -8.03
C SER A 66 -4.72 2.52 -9.34
N ILE A 67 -4.14 3.42 -10.15
CA ILE A 67 -4.64 3.75 -11.49
C ILE A 67 -4.61 2.50 -12.37
N LEU A 68 -3.48 1.81 -12.44
CA LEU A 68 -3.32 0.61 -13.28
C LEU A 68 -4.23 -0.56 -12.86
N CYS A 69 -4.60 -0.64 -11.57
CA CYS A 69 -5.53 -1.65 -11.07
C CYS A 69 -7.01 -1.33 -11.32
N SER A 70 -7.34 -0.11 -11.76
CA SER A 70 -8.72 0.36 -11.96
C SER A 70 -8.95 0.69 -13.44
N PRO A 71 -9.76 -0.07 -14.18
CA PRO A 71 -9.95 0.15 -15.63
C PRO A 71 -10.43 1.56 -15.98
N SER A 72 -11.33 2.14 -15.16
CA SER A 72 -11.85 3.49 -15.37
C SER A 72 -10.79 4.56 -15.14
N SER A 73 -9.99 4.43 -14.08
CA SER A 73 -8.91 5.36 -13.77
C SER A 73 -7.75 5.22 -14.77
N CYS A 74 -7.43 3.99 -15.17
CA CYS A 74 -6.40 3.68 -16.16
C CYS A 74 -6.70 4.38 -17.49
N ALA A 75 -7.93 4.28 -18.00
CA ALA A 75 -8.32 4.93 -19.25
C ALA A 75 -8.12 6.46 -19.26
N GLN A 76 -8.17 7.11 -18.09
CA GLN A 76 -8.07 8.56 -17.96
C GLN A 76 -6.65 9.04 -17.57
N TYR A 77 -5.91 8.24 -16.80
CA TYR A 77 -4.68 8.68 -16.14
C TYR A 77 -3.48 7.78 -16.44
N LEU A 78 -3.53 6.96 -17.49
CA LEU A 78 -2.43 6.06 -17.88
C LEU A 78 -1.10 6.80 -18.03
N ASP A 79 -1.12 7.96 -18.70
CA ASP A 79 0.07 8.79 -18.93
C ASP A 79 0.77 9.20 -17.63
N TYR A 80 0.03 9.36 -16.53
CA TYR A 80 0.62 9.66 -15.23
C TYR A 80 1.25 8.41 -14.59
N ALA A 81 0.62 7.25 -14.76
CA ALA A 81 1.07 6.01 -14.13
C ALA A 81 2.31 5.38 -14.80
N GLU A 82 2.55 5.68 -16.08
CA GLU A 82 3.69 5.15 -16.86
C GLU A 82 4.93 6.05 -16.89
N ARG A 83 4.86 7.27 -16.36
CA ARG A 83 5.97 8.23 -16.30
C ARG A 83 6.91 7.99 -15.13
#